data_AF-A0A7L4Y0J6-F1
#
_entry.id   AF-A0A7L4Y0J6-F1
#
_cell.length_a   1.000
_cell.length_b   1.000
_cell.length_c   1.000
_cell.angle_alpha   90.00
_cell.angle_beta   90.00
_cell.angle_gamma   90.00
#
_symmetry.space_group_name_H-M   'P 1'
#
loop_
_entity.id
_entity.type
_entity.pdbx_description
1 polymer ?
#
loop_
_entity_poly.entity_id
_entity_poly.type
_entity_poly.pdbx_seq_one_letter_code
_entity_poly.pdbx_strand_id
1 'polypeptide(L)'
;MATRIREPAGAPSTSSICRLTMAHRSASVPMGLLKTASVVTPVVSAPAFPVRHLLTDSRPVKINILRGSLVVGALALLCSVLFALPANAAYESCEKPSLCLYDGVGGTGGSLRLPLDGTATVTGSGWDNKAVSVYNNTHLWGCVYANTYLGGTVETIPPGGDGDLKTLVREVTSHKLAPSQGACFTGYERCGTGQLCIFKEPNGRGGMYGTPNDHAGYLAGVWADNVRSVMNRTEKTACFFNDASWSGEWTQTGQPVAKAYKVNAGDTTSLTAPFDRSIQSHRLRTPDADPATDKECLS
;
A
#
# COMPACT_ATOMS: atom_id res chain seq x y z
N MET A 1 54.30 -53.97 31.10
CA MET A 1 53.46 -54.96 30.38
C MET A 1 52.74 -54.23 29.27
N ALA A 2 53.16 -54.50 28.03
CA ALA A 2 52.57 -53.96 26.82
C ALA A 2 51.45 -54.89 26.34
N THR A 3 50.37 -54.35 25.77
CA THR A 3 49.83 -54.84 24.49
C THR A 3 49.00 -53.73 23.83
N ARG A 4 49.29 -53.52 22.56
CA ARG A 4 48.81 -52.49 21.63
C ARG A 4 48.22 -53.28 20.44
N ILE A 5 46.95 -53.13 20.08
CA ILE A 5 46.38 -53.62 18.78
C ILE A 5 45.18 -52.72 18.44
N ARG A 6 45.36 -51.70 17.58
CA ARG A 6 45.14 -51.63 16.10
C ARG A 6 43.68 -51.50 15.67
N GLU A 7 43.39 -50.36 15.03
CA GLU A 7 42.38 -50.18 13.98
C GLU A 7 42.54 -51.20 12.84
N PRO A 8 41.50 -51.34 12.00
CA PRO A 8 41.71 -50.88 10.63
C PRO A 8 40.59 -49.99 10.07
N ALA A 9 41.05 -49.11 9.19
CA ALA A 9 40.28 -48.25 8.30
C ALA A 9 39.41 -49.05 7.31
N GLY A 10 38.27 -48.45 6.94
CA GLY A 10 37.43 -48.89 5.83
C GLY A 10 36.48 -47.77 5.39
N ALA A 11 36.84 -47.08 4.31
CA ALA A 11 35.97 -46.28 3.46
C ALA A 11 36.19 -46.76 2.00
N PRO A 12 35.37 -46.40 0.99
CA PRO A 12 33.99 -45.91 0.99
C PRO A 12 33.06 -46.83 0.16
N SER A 13 31.76 -46.88 0.46
CA SER A 13 30.77 -47.49 -0.44
C SER A 13 30.08 -46.42 -1.28
N THR A 14 30.42 -46.43 -2.56
CA THR A 14 29.72 -45.76 -3.65
C THR A 14 28.32 -46.36 -3.82
N SER A 15 27.29 -45.53 -3.74
CA SER A 15 26.01 -45.79 -4.41
C SER A 15 25.57 -44.55 -5.16
N SER A 16 25.89 -44.56 -6.45
CA SER A 16 25.21 -43.80 -7.49
C SER A 16 23.71 -44.02 -7.37
N ILE A 17 22.96 -42.97 -7.01
CA ILE A 17 21.53 -42.89 -7.30
C ILE A 17 21.34 -41.74 -8.29
N CYS A 18 20.90 -42.15 -9.48
CA CYS A 18 20.39 -41.38 -10.60
C CYS A 18 20.00 -39.93 -10.28
N ARG A 19 20.80 -38.98 -10.79
CA ARG A 19 20.32 -37.64 -11.14
C ARG A 19 19.31 -37.76 -12.28
N LEU A 20 18.02 -37.70 -11.97
CA LEU A 20 17.00 -37.41 -12.97
C LEU A 20 16.95 -35.88 -13.16
N THR A 21 17.58 -35.41 -14.23
CA THR A 21 17.35 -34.08 -14.79
C THR A 21 15.89 -33.97 -15.25
N MET A 22 15.04 -33.30 -14.48
CA MET A 22 13.77 -32.76 -15.00
C MET A 22 14.06 -31.42 -15.68
N ALA A 23 14.15 -31.48 -17.00
CA ALA A 23 14.06 -30.31 -17.85
C ALA A 23 12.65 -29.70 -17.74
N HIS A 24 12.59 -28.41 -17.41
CA HIS A 24 11.38 -27.59 -17.56
C HIS A 24 10.94 -27.61 -19.03
N ARG A 25 9.86 -28.35 -19.32
CA ARG A 25 9.10 -28.17 -20.56
C ARG A 25 8.15 -26.99 -20.35
N SER A 26 8.45 -25.88 -21.02
CA SER A 26 7.48 -24.84 -21.32
C SER A 26 6.35 -25.45 -22.14
N ALA A 27 5.15 -25.54 -21.56
CA ALA A 27 3.93 -25.84 -22.30
C ALA A 27 3.30 -24.51 -22.73
N SER A 28 3.51 -24.16 -24.00
CA SER A 28 2.71 -23.20 -24.73
C SER A 28 1.32 -23.81 -24.99
N VAL A 29 0.28 -23.15 -24.51
CA VAL A 29 -1.12 -23.46 -24.89
C VAL A 29 -1.48 -22.59 -26.09
N PRO A 30 -1.91 -23.17 -27.23
CA PRO A 30 -2.45 -22.42 -28.35
C PRO A 30 -3.99 -22.40 -28.34
N MET A 31 -4.51 -21.48 -29.16
CA MET A 31 -5.86 -21.38 -29.73
C MET A 31 -6.97 -20.75 -28.88
N GLY A 32 -7.50 -19.65 -29.43
CA GLY A 32 -8.72 -19.00 -28.98
C GLY A 32 -9.09 -17.82 -29.86
N LEU A 33 -9.27 -18.10 -31.16
CA LEU A 33 -9.79 -17.21 -32.19
C LEU A 33 -11.06 -16.46 -31.70
N LEU A 34 -11.01 -15.14 -31.56
CA LEU A 34 -12.21 -14.31 -31.42
C LEU A 34 -12.23 -13.21 -32.46
N LYS A 35 -13.27 -13.33 -33.28
CA LYS A 35 -13.73 -12.47 -34.38
C LYS A 35 -13.88 -11.00 -33.96
N THR A 36 -13.29 -10.14 -34.78
CA THR A 36 -13.86 -8.91 -35.35
C THR A 36 -15.02 -8.22 -34.62
N ALA A 37 -14.75 -7.00 -34.15
CA ALA A 37 -15.73 -5.91 -34.19
C ALA A 37 -14.97 -4.58 -34.41
N SER A 38 -14.98 -4.09 -35.65
CA SER A 38 -14.62 -2.72 -36.00
C SER A 38 -15.64 -1.77 -35.37
N VAL A 39 -15.20 -0.92 -34.45
CA VAL A 39 -15.99 0.23 -34.02
C VAL A 39 -15.70 1.37 -34.99
N VAL A 40 -16.71 1.65 -35.81
CA VAL A 40 -16.79 2.80 -36.71
C VAL A 40 -16.89 4.06 -35.85
N THR A 41 -15.88 4.93 -35.93
CA THR A 41 -15.96 6.31 -35.45
C THR A 41 -16.75 7.16 -36.44
N PRO A 42 -17.88 7.79 -36.06
CA PRO A 42 -18.46 8.83 -36.89
C PRO A 42 -17.66 10.13 -36.73
N VAL A 43 -17.07 10.57 -37.84
CA VAL A 43 -16.56 11.92 -38.06
C VAL A 43 -17.74 12.89 -38.01
N VAL A 44 -17.80 13.75 -37.00
CA VAL A 44 -18.74 14.88 -36.98
C VAL A 44 -18.06 16.05 -37.67
N SER A 45 -18.43 16.24 -38.94
CA SER A 45 -18.10 17.41 -39.75
C SER A 45 -18.82 18.66 -39.21
N ALA A 46 -18.05 19.73 -38.98
CA ALA A 46 -18.57 21.07 -38.71
C ALA A 46 -19.28 21.65 -39.94
N PRO A 47 -20.44 22.32 -39.80
CA PRO A 47 -21.01 23.08 -40.89
C PRO A 47 -20.31 24.45 -41.03
N ALA A 48 -19.82 24.72 -42.23
CA ALA A 48 -19.36 26.02 -42.68
C ALA A 48 -20.55 26.99 -42.80
N PHE A 49 -20.44 28.15 -42.16
CA PHE A 49 -21.37 29.27 -42.35
C PHE A 49 -21.04 30.03 -43.64
N PRO A 50 -22.01 30.26 -44.55
CA PRO A 50 -21.77 31.08 -45.73
C PRO A 50 -21.82 32.57 -45.38
N VAL A 51 -20.79 33.28 -45.82
CA VAL A 51 -20.69 34.73 -45.93
C VAL A 51 -21.81 35.23 -46.86
N ARG A 52 -22.69 36.11 -46.35
CA ARG A 52 -23.54 36.96 -47.19
C ARG A 52 -23.13 38.42 -47.01
N HIS A 53 -22.54 38.96 -48.08
CA HIS A 53 -22.52 40.39 -48.35
C HIS A 53 -23.95 40.88 -48.63
N LEU A 54 -24.37 41.93 -47.92
CA LEU A 54 -25.42 42.83 -48.38
C LEU A 54 -24.87 44.26 -48.27
N LEU A 55 -24.65 44.85 -49.44
CA LEU A 55 -24.36 46.26 -49.65
C LEU A 55 -25.66 47.07 -49.51
N THR A 56 -25.54 48.21 -48.80
CA THR A 56 -26.18 49.52 -49.01
C THR A 56 -27.68 49.59 -49.36
N ASP A 57 -28.47 50.36 -48.61
CA ASP A 57 -28.77 51.76 -48.97
C ASP A 57 -29.58 52.55 -47.89
N SER A 58 -29.11 53.77 -47.65
CA SER A 58 -29.77 55.04 -47.24
C SER A 58 -30.90 55.12 -46.20
N ARG A 59 -30.67 55.99 -45.19
CA ARG A 59 -31.36 57.31 -45.03
C ARG A 59 -30.73 58.15 -43.90
N PRO A 60 -30.57 59.48 -44.07
CA PRO A 60 -30.06 60.37 -43.03
C PRO A 60 -31.12 60.67 -41.96
N VAL A 61 -30.84 60.32 -40.71
CA VAL A 61 -31.66 60.72 -39.56
C VAL A 61 -31.23 62.11 -39.11
N LYS A 62 -32.20 63.04 -39.13
CA LYS A 62 -32.10 64.42 -38.71
C LYS A 62 -31.98 64.48 -37.18
N ILE A 63 -30.78 64.74 -36.66
CA ILE A 63 -30.53 64.87 -35.21
C ILE A 63 -30.95 66.28 -34.78
N ASN A 64 -32.14 66.38 -34.18
CA ASN A 64 -32.51 67.57 -33.41
C ASN A 64 -31.91 67.43 -32.01
N ILE A 65 -30.84 68.20 -31.76
CA ILE A 65 -30.21 68.36 -30.46
C ILE A 65 -31.16 69.15 -29.57
N LEU A 66 -31.86 68.45 -28.67
CA LEU A 66 -32.56 69.06 -27.55
C LEU A 66 -31.85 68.70 -26.26
N ARG A 67 -31.46 69.75 -25.56
CA ARG A 67 -30.73 69.80 -24.29
C ARG A 67 -31.39 68.88 -23.26
N GLY A 68 -30.60 67.98 -22.69
CA GLY A 68 -30.98 67.14 -21.56
C GLY A 68 -29.76 66.85 -20.71
N SER A 69 -29.66 67.55 -19.58
CA SER A 69 -28.74 67.25 -18.48
C SER A 69 -28.94 65.82 -17.95
N LEU A 70 -27.92 65.35 -17.21
CA LEU A 70 -27.87 64.17 -16.33
C LEU A 70 -27.64 62.81 -16.98
N VAL A 71 -26.37 62.44 -17.21
CA VAL A 71 -25.85 61.09 -16.93
C VAL A 71 -24.36 61.18 -16.53
N VAL A 72 -24.08 61.57 -15.28
CA VAL A 72 -22.78 61.30 -14.64
C VAL A 72 -23.10 60.52 -13.37
N GLY A 73 -23.12 59.20 -13.47
CA GLY A 73 -23.46 58.35 -12.31
C GLY A 73 -23.96 56.96 -12.67
N ALA A 74 -23.27 56.25 -13.57
CA ALA A 74 -23.59 54.83 -13.82
C ALA A 74 -22.39 53.97 -14.27
N LEU A 75 -21.14 54.43 -14.07
CA LEU A 75 -19.93 53.64 -14.39
C LEU A 75 -19.13 53.19 -13.15
N ALA A 76 -19.52 53.60 -11.94
CA ALA A 76 -18.83 53.21 -10.70
C ALA A 76 -19.38 51.92 -10.05
N LEU A 77 -20.50 51.37 -10.53
CA LEU A 77 -21.13 50.16 -9.97
C LEU A 77 -20.87 48.87 -10.77
N LEU A 78 -20.12 48.95 -11.88
CA LEU A 78 -19.79 47.79 -12.71
C LEU A 78 -18.46 47.10 -12.31
N CYS A 79 -17.68 47.68 -11.39
CA CYS A 79 -16.45 47.06 -10.89
C CYS A 79 -16.66 46.12 -9.68
N SER A 80 -17.87 46.07 -9.10
CA SER A 80 -18.16 45.22 -7.92
C SER A 80 -18.42 43.75 -8.28
N VAL A 81 -18.43 43.42 -9.57
CA VAL A 81 -18.58 42.04 -10.07
C VAL A 81 -17.30 41.57 -10.76
N LEU A 82 -16.15 42.09 -10.33
CA LEU A 82 -14.89 41.36 -10.47
C LEU A 82 -15.03 40.10 -9.63
N PHE A 83 -15.52 39.07 -10.32
CA PHE A 83 -15.26 37.67 -10.08
C PHE A 83 -14.15 37.52 -9.05
N ALA A 84 -14.51 37.19 -7.82
CA ALA A 84 -13.72 36.24 -7.08
C ALA A 84 -13.72 34.99 -7.97
N LEU A 85 -12.81 34.98 -8.96
CA LEU A 85 -12.34 33.76 -9.56
C LEU A 85 -12.07 32.84 -8.37
N PRO A 86 -12.52 31.57 -8.39
CA PRO A 86 -12.09 30.64 -7.36
C PRO A 86 -10.58 30.82 -7.31
N ALA A 87 -10.05 31.24 -6.15
CA ALA A 87 -8.61 31.25 -5.97
C ALA A 87 -8.22 29.83 -6.36
N ASN A 88 -7.55 29.69 -7.51
CA ASN A 88 -7.08 28.40 -7.94
C ASN A 88 -6.14 28.02 -6.81
N ALA A 89 -6.59 27.21 -5.86
CA ALA A 89 -5.71 26.62 -4.89
C ALA A 89 -4.97 25.52 -5.65
N ALA A 90 -4.17 25.97 -6.61
CA ALA A 90 -3.07 25.20 -7.12
C ALA A 90 -2.27 24.85 -5.87
N TYR A 91 -1.88 23.59 -5.77
CA TYR A 91 -1.21 22.99 -4.63
C TYR A 91 0.17 23.59 -4.27
N GLU A 92 0.38 24.86 -4.61
CA GLU A 92 1.54 25.72 -4.48
C GLU A 92 2.09 25.78 -3.06
N SER A 93 1.24 25.62 -2.04
CA SER A 93 1.69 25.59 -0.64
C SER A 93 2.50 24.33 -0.28
N CYS A 94 2.51 23.30 -1.13
CA CYS A 94 3.24 22.07 -0.90
C CYS A 94 4.63 22.12 -1.55
N GLU A 95 5.62 22.66 -0.84
CA GLU A 95 6.98 22.79 -1.36
C GLU A 95 7.67 21.42 -1.61
N LYS A 96 8.51 21.30 -2.63
CA LYS A 96 9.28 20.06 -2.88
C LYS A 96 10.41 19.88 -1.85
N PRO A 97 10.71 18.64 -1.41
CA PRO A 97 9.87 17.44 -1.49
C PRO A 97 8.82 17.41 -0.37
N SER A 98 7.55 17.13 -0.69
CA SER A 98 6.47 17.01 0.29
C SER A 98 5.33 16.12 -0.18
N LEU A 99 4.69 15.41 0.76
CA LEU A 99 3.33 14.91 0.60
C LEU A 99 2.43 15.78 1.47
N CYS A 100 1.41 16.41 0.89
CA CYS A 100 0.54 17.33 1.60
C CYS A 100 -0.92 16.90 1.56
N LEU A 101 -1.60 16.99 2.71
CA LEU A 101 -3.04 16.84 2.84
C LEU A 101 -3.68 18.22 2.91
N TYR A 102 -4.91 18.34 2.44
CA TYR A 102 -5.70 19.57 2.44
C TYR A 102 -7.10 19.28 2.96
N ASP A 103 -7.72 20.23 3.66
CA ASP A 103 -9.07 20.04 4.23
C ASP A 103 -10.21 20.48 3.30
N GLY A 104 -9.88 21.12 2.17
CA GLY A 104 -10.80 21.45 1.08
C GLY A 104 -10.55 20.62 -0.19
N VAL A 105 -11.47 20.76 -1.15
CA VAL A 105 -11.35 20.14 -2.48
C VAL A 105 -10.31 20.85 -3.33
N GLY A 106 -9.65 20.11 -4.23
CA GLY A 106 -8.72 20.65 -5.21
C GLY A 106 -7.58 21.47 -4.61
N GLY A 107 -7.06 21.08 -3.44
CA GLY A 107 -5.93 21.76 -2.79
C GLY A 107 -6.32 23.02 -2.00
N THR A 108 -7.61 23.29 -1.82
CA THR A 108 -8.08 24.46 -1.05
C THR A 108 -8.01 24.23 0.47
N GLY A 109 -8.06 25.34 1.22
CA GLY A 109 -8.20 25.33 2.68
C GLY A 109 -6.87 25.23 3.43
N GLY A 110 -6.92 24.71 4.65
CA GLY A 110 -5.73 24.43 5.44
C GLY A 110 -4.93 23.30 4.78
N SER A 111 -3.62 23.24 5.07
CA SER A 111 -2.75 22.16 4.60
C SER A 111 -1.90 21.57 5.72
N LEU A 112 -1.63 20.27 5.62
CA LEU A 112 -0.68 19.53 6.45
C LEU A 112 0.39 18.94 5.55
N ARG A 113 1.63 19.39 5.75
CA ARG A 113 2.80 18.73 5.19
C ARG A 113 3.13 17.50 6.03
N LEU A 114 3.10 16.34 5.40
CA LEU A 114 3.43 15.08 6.04
C LEU A 114 4.95 14.88 6.12
N PRO A 115 5.48 14.32 7.23
CA PRO A 115 6.88 13.93 7.35
C PRO A 115 7.31 13.00 6.21
N LEU A 116 8.54 13.18 5.72
CA LEU A 116 9.09 12.38 4.62
C LEU A 116 9.78 11.11 5.11
N ASP A 117 10.08 11.02 6.39
CA ASP A 117 10.78 9.91 7.02
C ASP A 117 9.82 8.80 7.44
N GLY A 118 9.97 7.64 6.79
CA GLY A 118 9.36 6.39 7.22
C GLY A 118 7.83 6.37 7.18
N THR A 119 7.27 5.69 8.18
CA THR A 119 5.84 5.48 8.35
C THR A 119 5.37 6.34 9.51
N ALA A 120 4.52 7.32 9.25
CA ALA A 120 4.09 8.26 10.26
C ALA A 120 2.58 8.21 10.48
N THR A 121 2.20 8.54 11.70
CA THR A 121 0.80 8.61 12.11
C THR A 121 0.36 10.06 11.98
N VAL A 122 -0.76 10.27 11.28
CA VAL A 122 -1.42 11.57 11.15
C VAL A 122 -2.26 11.86 12.39
N THR A 123 -2.76 10.84 13.08
CA THR A 123 -3.58 11.04 14.28
C THR A 123 -2.82 11.73 15.40
N GLY A 124 -3.46 12.67 16.09
CA GLY A 124 -2.83 13.48 17.13
C GLY A 124 -2.08 14.73 16.62
N SER A 125 -2.03 14.94 15.30
CA SER A 125 -1.52 16.19 14.70
C SER A 125 -2.58 17.31 14.59
N GLY A 126 -3.79 17.07 15.09
CA GLY A 126 -4.94 17.97 14.91
C GLY A 126 -5.57 17.91 13.51
N TRP A 127 -5.15 16.95 12.69
CA TRP A 127 -5.65 16.68 11.34
C TRP A 127 -6.51 15.42 11.22
N ASP A 128 -6.90 14.87 12.37
CA ASP A 128 -7.90 13.80 12.45
C ASP A 128 -9.16 14.20 11.68
N ASN A 129 -9.56 13.36 10.73
CA ASN A 129 -10.78 13.50 9.93
C ASN A 129 -10.90 14.80 9.10
N LYS A 130 -9.77 15.40 8.70
CA LYS A 130 -9.77 16.64 7.92
C LYS A 130 -9.47 16.47 6.44
N ALA A 131 -8.59 15.55 6.07
CA ALA A 131 -8.07 15.46 4.71
C ALA A 131 -9.17 15.17 3.67
N VAL A 132 -9.32 16.05 2.68
CA VAL A 132 -10.26 15.94 1.55
C VAL A 132 -9.51 15.80 0.23
N SER A 133 -8.39 16.50 0.04
CA SER A 133 -7.55 16.37 -1.14
C SER A 133 -6.07 16.21 -0.76
N VAL A 134 -5.25 15.82 -1.73
CA VAL A 134 -3.84 15.46 -1.52
C VAL A 134 -2.99 15.94 -2.68
N TYR A 135 -1.74 16.29 -2.39
CA TYR A 135 -0.70 16.48 -3.40
C TYR A 135 0.59 15.78 -2.99
N ASN A 136 1.07 14.90 -3.86
CA ASN A 136 2.36 14.25 -3.72
C ASN A 136 3.43 15.00 -4.52
N ASN A 137 4.01 16.03 -3.93
CA ASN A 137 5.14 16.76 -4.49
C ASN A 137 6.49 16.09 -4.18
N THR A 138 6.54 14.76 -4.21
CA THR A 138 7.77 13.96 -4.05
C THR A 138 8.10 13.20 -5.34
N HIS A 139 9.26 12.55 -5.37
CA HIS A 139 9.65 11.61 -6.42
C HIS A 139 9.25 10.15 -6.11
N LEU A 140 8.61 9.93 -4.95
CA LEU A 140 8.16 8.62 -4.47
C LEU A 140 6.63 8.53 -4.59
N TRP A 141 6.08 7.32 -4.46
CA TRP A 141 4.64 7.14 -4.31
C TRP A 141 4.21 7.56 -2.91
N GLY A 142 3.19 8.42 -2.83
CA GLY A 142 2.52 8.74 -1.58
C GLY A 142 1.47 7.67 -1.28
N CYS A 143 1.50 7.08 -0.09
CA CYS A 143 0.52 6.10 0.34
C CYS A 143 -0.16 6.63 1.61
N VAL A 144 -1.47 6.82 1.58
CA VAL A 144 -2.26 7.24 2.75
C VAL A 144 -3.24 6.13 3.14
N TYR A 145 -3.49 5.98 4.44
CA TYR A 145 -4.18 4.82 5.00
C TYR A 145 -5.31 5.22 5.94
N ALA A 146 -6.38 4.42 5.95
CA ALA A 146 -7.54 4.60 6.81
C ALA A 146 -7.22 4.39 8.29
N ASN A 147 -6.32 3.46 8.61
CA ASN A 147 -5.95 3.16 10.00
C ASN A 147 -4.48 3.50 10.27
N THR A 148 -4.17 3.74 11.55
CA THR A 148 -2.81 3.88 12.04
C THR A 148 -1.95 2.67 11.67
N TYR A 149 -0.63 2.85 11.65
CA TYR A 149 0.31 1.76 11.35
C TYR A 149 0.09 1.13 9.96
N LEU A 150 -0.21 1.93 8.94
CA LEU A 150 -0.41 1.48 7.56
C LEU A 150 -1.58 0.51 7.36
N GLY A 151 -2.57 0.54 8.26
CA GLY A 151 -3.69 -0.40 8.24
C GLY A 151 -4.88 0.07 7.42
N GLY A 152 -5.81 -0.84 7.16
CA GLY A 152 -7.09 -0.55 6.51
C GLY A 152 -6.98 -0.27 5.02
N THR A 153 -7.93 0.51 4.50
CA THR A 153 -7.95 0.95 3.10
C THR A 153 -6.74 1.84 2.83
N VAL A 154 -6.17 1.71 1.62
CA VAL A 154 -5.04 2.52 1.16
C VAL A 154 -5.43 3.26 -0.11
N GLU A 155 -5.03 4.52 -0.21
CA GLU A 155 -5.09 5.31 -1.42
C GLU A 155 -3.65 5.67 -1.84
N THR A 156 -3.33 5.46 -3.13
CA THR A 156 -1.98 5.64 -3.66
C THR A 156 -1.94 6.85 -4.58
N ILE A 157 -0.99 7.74 -4.35
CA ILE A 157 -0.80 8.97 -5.10
C ILE A 157 0.53 8.87 -5.85
N PRO A 158 0.54 8.91 -7.20
CA PRO A 158 1.78 8.82 -7.98
C PRO A 158 2.70 10.03 -7.69
N PRO A 159 4.01 9.93 -7.96
CA PRO A 159 4.92 11.06 -7.90
C PRO A 159 4.40 12.24 -8.73
N GLY A 160 4.34 13.44 -8.14
CA GLY A 160 3.76 14.64 -8.76
C GLY A 160 2.25 14.62 -8.92
N GLY A 161 1.56 13.59 -8.44
CA GLY A 161 0.11 13.46 -8.54
C GLY A 161 -0.63 14.25 -7.48
N ASP A 162 -1.77 14.81 -7.85
CA ASP A 162 -2.68 15.55 -7.01
C ASP A 162 -4.14 15.18 -7.28
N GLY A 163 -5.04 15.57 -6.38
CA GLY A 163 -6.48 15.41 -6.55
C GLY A 163 -7.23 15.26 -5.23
N ASP A 164 -8.55 15.21 -5.35
CA ASP A 164 -9.43 14.84 -4.25
C ASP A 164 -9.25 13.36 -3.90
N LEU A 165 -9.23 13.07 -2.60
CA LEU A 165 -9.25 11.70 -2.10
C LEU A 165 -10.56 11.03 -2.54
N LYS A 166 -10.46 9.79 -3.01
CA LYS A 166 -11.62 9.06 -3.52
C LYS A 166 -12.24 8.16 -2.47
N THR A 167 -11.39 7.48 -1.70
CA THR A 167 -11.84 6.47 -0.74
C THR A 167 -11.57 6.87 0.70
N LEU A 168 -10.62 7.77 0.94
CA LEU A 168 -10.18 8.14 2.29
C LEU A 168 -10.52 9.59 2.70
N VAL A 169 -11.58 10.15 2.12
CA VAL A 169 -12.06 11.50 2.49
C VAL A 169 -12.38 11.54 3.97
N ARG A 170 -11.66 12.38 4.72
CA ARG A 170 -11.74 12.54 6.18
C ARG A 170 -11.41 11.26 6.96
N GLU A 171 -10.64 10.34 6.37
CA GLU A 171 -10.30 9.07 7.01
C GLU A 171 -8.78 8.79 7.00
N VAL A 172 -7.95 9.72 6.51
CA VAL A 172 -6.50 9.54 6.52
C VAL A 172 -5.95 9.61 7.95
N THR A 173 -5.32 8.53 8.41
CA THR A 173 -4.76 8.42 9.78
C THR A 173 -3.28 8.03 9.81
N SER A 174 -2.74 7.47 8.74
CA SER A 174 -1.29 7.26 8.60
C SER A 174 -0.85 7.36 7.15
N HIS A 175 0.45 7.50 6.94
CA HIS A 175 1.04 7.55 5.61
C HIS A 175 2.43 6.91 5.57
N LYS A 176 2.89 6.68 4.34
CA LYS A 176 4.30 6.46 4.03
C LYS A 176 4.62 6.93 2.62
N LEU A 177 5.91 7.04 2.33
CA LEU A 177 6.42 7.15 0.97
C LEU A 177 6.99 5.80 0.52
N ALA A 178 6.72 5.43 -0.72
CA ALA A 178 7.09 4.13 -1.28
C ALA A 178 7.83 4.28 -2.62
N PRO A 179 8.82 3.40 -2.91
CA PRO A 179 9.56 3.46 -4.18
C PRO A 179 8.72 3.03 -5.39
N SER A 180 7.59 2.36 -5.17
CA SER A 180 6.66 1.91 -6.20
C SER A 180 5.22 1.88 -5.66
N GLN A 181 4.23 1.87 -6.55
CA GLN A 181 2.83 1.73 -6.16
C GLN A 181 2.58 0.45 -5.37
N GLY A 182 3.18 -0.68 -5.79
CA GLY A 182 3.03 -1.97 -5.13
C GLY A 182 3.51 -1.95 -3.68
N ALA A 183 4.57 -1.19 -3.40
CA ALA A 183 5.07 -1.02 -2.04
C ALA A 183 4.10 -0.25 -1.12
N CYS A 184 3.06 0.45 -1.63
CA CYS A 184 1.99 0.98 -0.79
C CYS A 184 1.12 -0.11 -0.13
N PHE A 185 1.09 -1.31 -0.69
CA PHE A 185 0.23 -2.40 -0.21
C PHE A 185 0.94 -3.35 0.76
N THR A 186 2.18 -3.05 1.13
CA THR A 186 2.97 -3.81 2.09
C THR A 186 3.37 -2.94 3.29
N GLY A 187 3.92 -3.54 4.34
CA GLY A 187 4.47 -2.81 5.50
C GLY A 187 5.60 -3.55 6.23
N TYR A 188 6.17 -4.58 5.59
CA TYR A 188 7.21 -5.44 6.17
C TYR A 188 8.53 -4.70 6.42
N GLU A 189 8.79 -3.61 5.70
CA GLU A 189 9.99 -2.78 5.86
C GLU A 189 10.15 -2.17 7.26
N ARG A 190 9.04 -2.08 8.01
CA ARG A 190 9.05 -1.65 9.42
C ARG A 190 9.66 -2.68 10.36
N CYS A 191 9.78 -3.94 9.93
CA CYS A 191 10.39 -4.98 10.74
C CYS A 191 11.90 -4.74 10.85
N GLY A 192 12.40 -4.56 12.06
CA GLY A 192 13.81 -4.34 12.32
C GLY A 192 14.68 -5.54 11.93
N THR A 193 15.92 -5.30 11.53
CA THR A 193 16.91 -6.36 11.34
C THR A 193 17.06 -7.17 12.63
N GLY A 194 17.14 -8.51 12.52
CA GLY A 194 17.28 -9.39 13.68
C GLY A 194 15.98 -9.64 14.46
N GLN A 195 14.83 -9.18 13.97
CA GLN A 195 13.53 -9.37 14.63
C GLN A 195 12.63 -10.33 13.88
N LEU A 196 11.84 -11.09 14.63
CA LEU A 196 10.60 -11.68 14.15
C LEU A 196 9.49 -10.66 14.38
N CYS A 197 8.78 -10.27 13.31
CA CYS A 197 7.67 -9.35 13.38
C CYS A 197 6.36 -10.02 12.98
N ILE A 198 5.34 -9.81 13.80
CA ILE A 198 3.95 -10.21 13.53
C ILE A 198 3.10 -8.96 13.31
N PHE A 199 2.08 -9.10 12.48
CA PHE A 199 1.26 -7.98 12.01
C PHE A 199 -0.23 -8.29 12.09
N LYS A 200 -1.03 -7.27 12.37
CA LYS A 200 -2.50 -7.37 12.51
C LYS A 200 -3.27 -7.41 11.19
N GLU A 201 -2.62 -7.14 10.07
CA GLU A 201 -3.20 -7.26 8.73
C GLU A 201 -2.28 -8.05 7.80
N PRO A 202 -2.79 -8.55 6.66
CA PRO A 202 -1.97 -9.12 5.61
C PRO A 202 -0.89 -8.15 5.11
N ASN A 203 0.16 -8.70 4.50
CA ASN A 203 1.23 -7.97 3.82
C ASN A 203 2.06 -7.05 4.72
N GLY A 204 2.18 -7.36 6.01
CA GLY A 204 3.00 -6.58 6.95
C GLY A 204 2.35 -5.27 7.40
N ARG A 205 1.03 -5.13 7.22
CA ARG A 205 0.28 -3.90 7.52
C ARG A 205 -0.41 -3.94 8.88
N GLY A 206 -0.95 -2.79 9.30
CA GLY A 206 -1.60 -2.63 10.60
C GLY A 206 -0.61 -2.65 11.76
N GLY A 207 -1.13 -2.81 12.99
CA GLY A 207 -0.29 -2.89 14.20
C GLY A 207 0.78 -3.98 14.08
N MET A 208 1.98 -3.71 14.62
CA MET A 208 3.15 -4.58 14.55
C MET A 208 3.70 -4.88 15.94
N TYR A 209 4.15 -6.11 16.16
CA TYR A 209 4.98 -6.50 17.30
C TYR A 209 6.24 -7.18 16.78
N GLY A 210 7.40 -6.72 17.23
CA GLY A 210 8.71 -7.24 16.82
C GLY A 210 9.52 -7.71 18.04
N THR A 211 10.11 -8.90 17.95
CA THR A 211 10.93 -9.47 19.03
C THR A 211 12.04 -10.38 18.47
N PRO A 212 13.24 -10.39 19.07
CA PRO A 212 14.29 -11.36 18.74
C PRO A 212 14.21 -12.64 19.60
N ASN A 213 13.22 -12.74 20.50
CA ASN A 213 13.10 -13.79 21.50
C ASN A 213 11.88 -14.68 21.26
N ASP A 214 11.88 -15.87 21.87
CA ASP A 214 10.68 -16.70 22.02
C ASP A 214 9.58 -15.94 22.77
N HIS A 215 8.31 -16.29 22.50
CA HIS A 215 7.18 -15.75 23.23
C HIS A 215 6.19 -16.86 23.56
N ALA A 216 5.98 -17.12 24.85
CA ALA A 216 4.87 -17.95 25.34
C ALA A 216 3.62 -17.09 25.55
N GLY A 217 2.45 -17.60 25.19
CA GLY A 217 1.16 -16.99 25.54
C GLY A 217 1.00 -15.53 25.14
N TYR A 218 0.73 -15.27 23.86
CA TYR A 218 0.27 -13.97 23.41
C TYR A 218 -1.00 -13.54 24.15
N LEU A 219 -1.10 -12.25 24.45
CA LEU A 219 -2.26 -11.71 25.13
C LEU A 219 -3.50 -11.78 24.22
N ALA A 220 -4.58 -12.34 24.75
CA ALA A 220 -5.88 -12.43 24.08
C ALA A 220 -6.45 -11.04 23.79
N GLY A 221 -7.07 -10.87 22.61
CA GLY A 221 -7.57 -9.59 22.13
C GLY A 221 -6.47 -8.63 21.63
N VAL A 222 -5.20 -8.98 21.82
CA VAL A 222 -4.07 -8.17 21.34
C VAL A 222 -3.33 -8.87 20.20
N TRP A 223 -2.83 -10.09 20.44
CA TRP A 223 -2.02 -10.82 19.47
C TRP A 223 -2.51 -12.24 19.21
N ALA A 224 -2.97 -12.97 20.23
CA ALA A 224 -3.32 -14.39 20.13
C ALA A 224 -4.29 -14.72 18.98
N ASP A 225 -5.24 -13.81 18.74
CA ASP A 225 -6.33 -13.89 17.78
C ASP A 225 -6.17 -12.93 16.60
N ASN A 226 -5.05 -12.18 16.57
CA ASN A 226 -4.91 -11.02 15.69
C ASN A 226 -3.72 -11.09 14.74
N VAL A 227 -2.86 -12.10 14.81
CA VAL A 227 -1.81 -12.27 13.80
C VAL A 227 -2.42 -12.59 12.43
N ARG A 228 -1.97 -11.86 11.41
CA ARG A 228 -2.40 -12.00 9.99
C ARG A 228 -1.24 -12.09 9.01
N SER A 229 -0.06 -11.57 9.36
CA SER A 229 1.13 -11.78 8.56
C SER A 229 2.38 -11.72 9.43
N VAL A 230 3.48 -12.24 8.88
CA VAL A 230 4.75 -12.42 9.57
C VAL A 230 5.90 -12.01 8.65
N MET A 231 6.93 -11.39 9.22
CA MET A 231 8.24 -11.21 8.61
C MET A 231 9.30 -11.69 9.59
N ASN A 232 10.13 -12.64 9.16
CA ASN A 232 11.22 -13.16 9.97
C ASN A 232 12.56 -12.60 9.48
N ARG A 233 13.06 -11.54 10.14
CA ARG A 233 14.41 -10.99 9.89
C ARG A 233 15.45 -11.53 10.86
N THR A 234 15.15 -12.61 11.57
CA THR A 234 16.14 -13.32 12.38
C THR A 234 16.95 -14.27 11.50
N GLU A 235 18.03 -14.82 12.06
CA GLU A 235 18.81 -15.90 11.44
C GLU A 235 18.25 -17.30 11.77
N LYS A 236 17.08 -17.35 12.43
CA LYS A 236 16.46 -18.57 12.96
C LYS A 236 15.14 -18.85 12.24
N THR A 237 14.70 -20.10 12.23
CA THR A 237 13.34 -20.45 11.82
C THR A 237 12.37 -20.09 12.94
N ALA A 238 11.31 -19.36 12.59
CA ALA A 238 10.21 -19.06 13.50
C ALA A 238 9.14 -20.14 13.39
N CYS A 239 8.78 -20.73 14.52
CA CYS A 239 7.74 -21.74 14.63
C CYS A 239 6.63 -21.19 15.51
N PHE A 240 5.44 -21.11 14.95
CA PHE A 240 4.24 -20.63 15.62
C PHE A 240 3.36 -21.79 16.05
N PHE A 241 2.64 -21.60 17.15
CA PHE A 241 1.81 -22.61 17.78
C PHE A 241 0.45 -22.01 18.18
N ASN A 242 -0.60 -22.82 18.25
CA ASN A 242 -1.93 -22.38 18.69
C ASN A 242 -2.19 -22.53 20.19
N ASP A 243 -1.23 -23.05 20.94
CA ASP A 243 -1.24 -23.06 22.39
C ASP A 243 -0.14 -22.15 22.97
N ALA A 244 -0.38 -21.62 24.17
CA ALA A 244 0.54 -20.72 24.87
C ALA A 244 1.86 -21.41 25.27
N SER A 245 1.88 -22.73 25.42
CA SER A 245 3.03 -23.53 25.88
C SER A 245 3.88 -24.11 24.74
N TRP A 246 3.81 -23.51 23.55
CA TRP A 246 4.54 -23.95 22.34
C TRP A 246 4.14 -25.35 21.87
N SER A 247 2.85 -25.61 21.86
CA SER A 247 2.27 -26.90 21.50
C SER A 247 0.95 -26.72 20.75
N GLY A 248 0.22 -27.82 20.57
CA GLY A 248 -1.08 -27.81 19.94
C GLY A 248 -1.02 -28.14 18.45
N GLU A 249 -2.20 -28.17 17.85
CA GLU A 249 -2.41 -28.76 16.54
C GLU A 249 -3.51 -28.00 15.79
N TRP A 250 -3.29 -27.77 14.49
CA TRP A 250 -4.32 -27.32 13.56
C TRP A 250 -4.78 -28.49 12.71
N THR A 251 -6.09 -28.71 12.70
CA THR A 251 -6.74 -29.69 11.83
C THR A 251 -7.46 -28.98 10.70
N GLN A 252 -7.27 -29.48 9.48
CA GLN A 252 -8.02 -29.03 8.31
C GLN A 252 -8.45 -30.25 7.51
N THR A 253 -9.71 -30.27 7.07
CA THR A 253 -10.28 -31.40 6.32
C THR A 253 -9.44 -31.74 5.10
N GLY A 254 -8.99 -32.98 5.01
CA GLY A 254 -8.20 -33.47 3.88
C GLY A 254 -6.72 -33.06 3.89
N GLN A 255 -6.23 -32.44 4.98
CA GLN A 255 -4.82 -32.12 5.16
C GLN A 255 -4.25 -32.86 6.39
N PRO A 256 -2.94 -33.17 6.39
CA PRO A 256 -2.26 -33.62 7.60
C PRO A 256 -2.41 -32.60 8.73
N VAL A 257 -2.41 -33.10 9.97
CA VAL A 257 -2.39 -32.25 11.15
C VAL A 257 -1.10 -31.44 11.18
N ALA A 258 -1.22 -30.11 11.25
CA ALA A 258 -0.08 -29.22 11.40
C ALA A 258 0.14 -28.93 12.90
N LYS A 259 1.35 -29.14 13.39
CA LYS A 259 1.70 -28.92 14.80
C LYS A 259 2.48 -27.63 15.05
N ALA A 260 3.07 -27.08 13.99
CA ALA A 260 3.69 -25.76 13.97
C ALA A 260 3.47 -25.12 12.60
N TYR A 261 3.33 -23.80 12.56
CA TYR A 261 3.47 -23.02 11.33
C TYR A 261 4.87 -22.41 11.27
N LYS A 262 5.62 -22.68 10.20
CA LYS A 262 7.03 -22.31 10.08
C LYS A 262 7.24 -21.15 9.13
N VAL A 263 8.11 -20.23 9.51
CA VAL A 263 8.58 -19.12 8.67
C VAL A 263 10.10 -19.08 8.76
N ASN A 264 10.79 -19.33 7.64
CA ASN A 264 12.25 -19.39 7.65
C ASN A 264 12.86 -17.99 7.80
N ALA A 265 14.15 -17.95 8.10
CA ALA A 265 14.93 -16.72 8.10
C ALA A 265 14.83 -16.01 6.74
N GLY A 266 14.48 -14.72 6.76
CA GLY A 266 14.29 -13.88 5.58
C GLY A 266 12.90 -13.91 4.96
N ASP A 267 12.04 -14.87 5.35
CA ASP A 267 10.73 -15.05 4.73
C ASP A 267 9.67 -14.08 5.26
N THR A 268 8.77 -13.70 4.36
CA THR A 268 7.52 -12.99 4.67
C THR A 268 6.33 -13.84 4.25
N THR A 269 5.24 -13.80 5.03
CA THR A 269 4.01 -14.51 4.65
C THR A 269 2.76 -13.84 5.21
N SER A 270 1.70 -13.83 4.40
CA SER A 270 0.34 -13.54 4.87
C SER A 270 -0.33 -14.86 5.23
N LEU A 271 -0.82 -14.94 6.46
CA LEU A 271 -1.43 -16.15 7.00
C LEU A 271 -2.81 -16.37 6.39
N THR A 272 -3.12 -17.62 6.14
CA THR A 272 -4.45 -18.10 5.76
C THR A 272 -4.94 -19.10 6.80
N ALA A 273 -6.24 -19.41 6.77
CA ALA A 273 -6.79 -20.47 7.60
C ALA A 273 -6.01 -21.78 7.36
N PRO A 274 -5.77 -22.57 8.41
CA PRO A 274 -6.27 -22.40 9.79
C PRO A 274 -5.38 -21.53 10.71
N PHE A 275 -4.29 -20.98 10.19
CA PHE A 275 -3.25 -20.31 11.00
C PHE A 275 -3.55 -18.84 11.31
N ASP A 276 -4.33 -18.17 10.46
CA ASP A 276 -4.79 -16.83 10.79
C ASP A 276 -5.69 -16.88 12.03
N ARG A 277 -5.58 -15.87 12.91
CA ARG A 277 -6.41 -15.75 14.13
C ARG A 277 -6.20 -16.81 15.21
N SER A 278 -5.16 -17.62 15.13
CA SER A 278 -5.01 -18.76 16.04
C SER A 278 -3.60 -18.94 16.60
N ILE A 279 -2.69 -18.00 16.35
CA ILE A 279 -1.30 -18.07 16.85
C ILE A 279 -1.23 -17.56 18.28
N GLN A 280 -0.91 -18.43 19.24
CA GLN A 280 -0.79 -18.09 20.66
C GLN A 280 0.64 -18.06 21.19
N SER A 281 1.61 -18.63 20.48
CA SER A 281 3.02 -18.54 20.89
C SER A 281 3.96 -18.76 19.71
N HIS A 282 5.25 -18.45 19.90
CA HIS A 282 6.29 -18.83 18.97
C HIS A 282 7.61 -19.19 19.65
N ARG A 283 8.42 -19.94 18.90
CA ARG A 283 9.83 -20.23 19.16
C ARG A 283 10.70 -19.86 17.96
N LEU A 284 11.93 -19.45 18.25
CA LEU A 284 12.97 -19.18 17.27
C LEU A 284 14.07 -20.23 17.40
N ARG A 285 14.25 -21.07 16.39
CA ARG A 285 15.21 -22.18 16.42
C ARG A 285 16.17 -22.14 15.25
N THR A 286 17.43 -22.42 15.54
CA THR A 286 18.42 -22.69 14.50
C THR A 286 18.17 -24.11 13.93
N PRO A 287 18.61 -24.41 12.70
CA PRO A 287 18.43 -25.74 12.10
C PRO A 287 19.07 -26.88 12.91
N ASP A 288 20.06 -26.58 13.74
CA ASP A 288 20.80 -27.50 14.60
C ASP A 288 20.26 -27.57 16.04
N ALA A 289 19.08 -26.97 16.31
CA ALA A 289 18.44 -27.06 17.62
C ALA A 289 18.12 -28.51 18.01
N ASP A 290 18.01 -28.77 19.32
CA ASP A 290 17.80 -30.11 19.86
C ASP A 290 16.44 -30.68 19.41
N PRO A 291 16.43 -31.77 18.61
CA PRO A 291 15.19 -32.38 18.14
C PRO A 291 14.34 -32.99 19.26
N ALA A 292 14.88 -33.22 20.45
CA ALA A 292 14.10 -33.69 21.59
C ALA A 292 13.18 -32.59 22.16
N THR A 293 13.63 -31.34 22.17
CA THR A 293 12.88 -30.21 22.74
C THR A 293 12.13 -29.38 21.70
N ASP A 294 12.53 -29.49 20.42
CA ASP A 294 12.02 -28.67 19.33
C ASP A 294 11.50 -29.48 18.15
N LYS A 295 11.15 -30.75 18.40
CA LYS A 295 10.64 -31.69 17.40
C LYS A 295 9.62 -31.08 16.45
N GLU A 296 8.61 -30.40 16.99
CA GLU A 296 7.51 -29.83 16.21
C GLU A 296 7.95 -28.62 15.36
N CYS A 297 9.02 -27.95 15.76
CA CYS A 297 9.63 -26.88 14.98
C CYS A 297 10.58 -27.43 13.89
N LEU A 298 11.13 -28.63 14.09
CA LEU A 298 12.15 -29.23 13.21
C LEU A 298 11.60 -30.31 12.26
N SER A 299 10.43 -30.90 12.53
CA SER A 299 9.75 -31.92 11.69
C SER A 299 8.97 -31.33 10.53
#